data_AF-A0A7W1ELP2-F1
#
_entry.id   AF-A0A7W1ELP2-F1
#
_cell.length_a   1.000
_cell.length_b   1.000
_cell.length_c   1.000
_cell.angle_alpha   90.00
_cell.angle_beta   90.00
_cell.angle_gamma   90.00
#
_symmetry.space_group_name_H-M   'P 1'
#
loop_
_entity.id
_entity.type
_entity.pdbx_description
1 polymer ?
#
loop_
_entity_poly.entity_id
_entity_poly.type
_entity_poly.pdbx_seq_one_letter_code
_entity_poly.pdbx_strand_id
1 'polypeptide(L)' 'MPKEGITGHFLVKKITTGGTSRFQHRLLYFANAMVDQKIGLEETDDGIWAIHFNTVLLATFDERDYIITG' A
#
# COMPACT_ATOMS: atom_id res chain seq x y z
N MET A 1 9.37 23.19 18.17
CA MET A 1 10.09 22.01 17.66
C MET A 1 9.23 21.41 16.56
N PRO A 2 9.68 21.33 15.30
CA PRO A 2 8.92 20.62 14.29
C PRO A 2 9.04 19.12 14.57
N LYS A 3 7.93 18.38 14.48
CA LYS A 3 7.93 16.92 14.59
C LYS A 3 8.55 16.38 13.30
N GLU A 4 9.82 16.01 13.36
CA GLU A 4 10.50 15.38 12.23
C GLU A 4 9.85 14.03 11.93
N GLY A 5 9.43 13.81 10.67
CA GLY A 5 8.99 12.50 10.20
C GLY A 5 7.66 12.50 9.45
N ILE A 6 7.63 13.03 8.23
CA ILE A 6 6.88 12.44 7.13
C ILE A 6 7.76 12.64 5.89
N THR A 7 8.70 11.73 5.66
CA THR A 7 9.36 11.67 4.35
C THR A 7 8.40 10.91 3.45
N GLY A 8 7.90 11.58 2.41
CA GLY A 8 6.90 11.05 1.47
C GLY A 8 7.40 9.83 0.69
N HIS A 9 7.28 8.65 1.28
CA HIS A 9 7.55 7.38 0.64
C HIS A 9 6.33 6.97 -0.18
N PHE A 10 6.35 7.30 -1.47
CA PHE A 10 5.39 6.80 -2.43
C PHE A 10 6.00 5.63 -3.22
N LEU A 11 5.38 4.46 -3.13
CA LEU A 11 5.77 3.27 -3.87
C LEU A 11 4.71 2.94 -4.90
N VAL A 12 5.13 2.57 -6.10
CA VAL A 12 4.24 2.00 -7.11
C VAL A 12 4.57 0.53 -7.29
N LYS A 13 3.58 -0.35 -7.13
CA LYS A 13 3.77 -1.78 -7.30
C LYS A 13 2.73 -2.37 -8.24
N LYS A 14 3.19 -3.32 -9.07
CA LYS A 14 2.31 -4.11 -9.93
C LYS A 14 1.72 -5.26 -9.11
N ILE A 15 0.45 -5.57 -9.36
CA ILE A 15 -0.19 -6.77 -8.84
C ILE A 15 0.14 -7.93 -9.77
N THR A 16 0.68 -8.99 -9.18
CA THR A 16 1.07 -10.21 -9.88
C THR A 16 -0.16 -10.97 -10.39
N THR A 17 0.05 -11.96 -11.26
CA THR A 17 -1.01 -12.86 -11.75
C THR A 17 -1.70 -13.65 -10.62
N GLY A 18 -1.07 -13.78 -9.45
CA GLY A 18 -1.68 -14.37 -8.26
C GLY A 18 -2.53 -13.40 -7.43
N GLY A 19 -2.81 -12.19 -7.91
CA GLY A 19 -3.60 -11.19 -7.18
C GLY A 19 -2.87 -10.63 -5.95
N THR A 20 -1.54 -10.64 -5.94
CA THR A 20 -0.74 -10.19 -4.79
C THR A 20 0.31 -9.17 -5.19
N SER A 21 0.74 -8.36 -4.21
CA SER A 21 1.94 -7.55 -4.31
C SER A 21 2.80 -7.69 -3.07
N ARG A 22 4.12 -7.79 -3.24
CA ARG A 22 5.03 -7.94 -2.11
C ARG A 22 5.27 -6.60 -1.44
N PHE A 23 5.04 -6.51 -0.14
CA PHE A 23 5.47 -5.39 0.70
C PHE A 23 6.50 -5.89 1.70
N GLN A 24 7.72 -5.34 1.63
CA GLN A 24 8.90 -5.85 2.34
C GLN A 24 9.03 -7.38 2.20
N HIS A 25 8.79 -8.12 3.27
CA HIS A 25 8.92 -9.58 3.33
C HIS A 25 7.59 -10.34 3.18
N ARG A 26 6.43 -9.67 3.13
CA ARG A 26 5.11 -10.32 3.06
C ARG A 26 4.35 -9.99 1.77
N LEU A 27 3.35 -10.80 1.47
CA LEU A 27 2.43 -10.57 0.36
C LEU A 27 1.16 -9.89 0.88
N LEU A 28 0.78 -8.80 0.22
CA LEU A 28 -0.54 -8.21 0.34
C LEU A 28 -1.43 -8.82 -0.74
N TYR A 29 -2.64 -9.21 -0.35
CA TYR A 29 -3.61 -9.85 -1.22
C TYR A 29 -4.63 -8.82 -1.69
N PHE A 30 -4.88 -8.78 -2.99
CA PHE A 30 -5.80 -7.86 -3.66
C PHE A 30 -6.85 -8.66 -4.43
N ALA A 31 -7.91 -7.97 -4.84
CA ALA A 31 -8.91 -8.58 -5.72
C ALA A 31 -8.27 -9.03 -7.05
N ASN A 32 -8.65 -10.22 -7.52
CA ASN A 32 -8.15 -10.77 -8.79
C ASN A 32 -8.43 -9.85 -10.00
N ALA A 33 -9.50 -9.04 -9.94
CA ALA A 33 -9.79 -8.04 -10.96
C ALA A 33 -8.68 -6.97 -11.13
N MET A 34 -7.78 -6.84 -10.15
CA MET A 34 -6.66 -5.92 -10.19
C MET A 34 -5.37 -6.56 -10.71
N VAL A 35 -5.39 -7.81 -11.20
CA VAL A 35 -4.21 -8.43 -11.82
C VAL A 35 -3.66 -7.54 -12.94
N ASP A 36 -2.33 -7.47 -12.99
CA ASP A 36 -1.54 -6.64 -13.90
C ASP A 36 -1.70 -5.12 -13.74
N GLN A 37 -2.58 -4.67 -12.85
CA GLN A 37 -2.72 -3.26 -12.51
C GLN A 37 -1.60 -2.78 -11.59
N LYS A 38 -1.42 -1.46 -11.52
CA LYS A 38 -0.52 -0.79 -10.58
C LYS A 38 -1.32 -0.19 -9.43
N ILE A 39 -0.78 -0.32 -8.23
CA ILE A 39 -1.25 0.38 -7.03
C ILE A 39 -0.19 1.36 -6.55
N GLY A 40 -0.63 2.46 -5.98
CA GLY A 40 0.19 3.36 -5.18
C GLY A 40 0.12 2.97 -3.71
N LEU A 41 1.24 3.07 -3.01
CA LEU A 41 1.33 2.98 -1.56
C LEU A 41 1.98 4.28 -1.08
N GLU A 42 1.24 5.06 -0.34
CA GLU A 42 1.70 6.33 0.23
C GLU A 42 1.78 6.18 1.74
N GLU A 43 2.96 6.38 2.32
CA GLU A 43 3.09 6.42 3.78
C GLU A 43 2.49 7.73 4.31
N THR A 44 1.36 7.63 5.02
CA THR A 44 0.61 8.78 5.54
C THR A 44 0.91 9.06 7.01
N ASP A 45 1.38 8.05 7.74
CA ASP A 45 1.89 8.11 9.12
C ASP A 45 2.91 6.97 9.31
N ASP A 46 3.65 6.97 10.42
CA ASP A 46 4.69 5.99 10.74
C ASP A 46 4.20 4.53 10.65
N GLY A 47 4.51 3.86 9.55
CA GLY A 47 4.08 2.49 9.24
C GLY A 47 2.63 2.34 8.75
N ILE A 48 1.93 3.45 8.48
CA ILE A 48 0.56 3.48 7.96
C ILE A 48 0.58 3.93 6.50
N TRP A 49 0.04 3.08 5.63
CA TRP A 49 0.10 3.25 4.19
C TRP A 49 -1.29 3.37 3.58
N ALA A 50 -1.54 4.44 2.84
CA ALA A 50 -2.71 4.57 1.97
C ALA A 50 -2.49 3.79 0.67
N ILE A 51 -3.40 2.87 0.35
CA ILE A 51 -3.41 2.10 -0.90
C ILE A 51 -4.28 2.81 -1.92
N HIS A 52 -3.67 3.23 -3.03
CA HIS A 52 -4.34 3.92 -4.12
C HIS A 52 -4.42 3.05 -5.37
N PHE A 53 -5.54 3.13 -6.08
CA PHE A 53 -5.64 2.73 -7.48
C PHE A 53 -5.92 3.97 -8.34
N ASN A 54 -4.94 4.34 -9.17
CA ASN A 54 -4.90 5.66 -9.80
C ASN A 54 -5.08 6.77 -8.76
N THR A 55 -6.14 7.56 -8.86
CA THR A 55 -6.46 8.68 -7.94
C THR A 55 -7.44 8.29 -6.83
N VAL A 56 -7.79 7.01 -6.71
CA VAL A 56 -8.81 6.53 -5.75
C VAL A 56 -8.12 5.83 -4.58
N LEU A 57 -8.43 6.29 -3.35
CA LEU A 57 -8.06 5.58 -2.13
C LEU A 57 -8.92 4.32 -1.99
N LEU A 58 -8.28 3.15 -1.95
CA LEU A 58 -8.96 1.87 -1.79
C LEU A 58 -9.05 1.43 -0.34
N ALA A 59 -7.96 1.59 0.41
CA ALA A 59 -7.82 1.09 1.77
C ALA A 59 -6.60 1.72 2.47
N THR A 60 -6.53 1.53 3.78
CA THR A 60 -5.36 1.81 4.61
C THR A 60 -4.72 0.49 5.05
N PHE A 61 -3.41 0.42 5.02
CA PHE A 61 -2.59 -0.73 5.42
C PHE A 61 -1.71 -0.36 6.61
N ASP A 62 -1.83 -1.10 7.70
CA ASP A 62 -0.92 -1.04 8.84
C ASP A 62 0.18 -2.08 8.66
N GLU A 63 1.44 -1.65 8.53
CA GLU A 63 2.57 -2.56 8.30
C GLU A 63 3.01 -3.34 9.52
N ARG A 64 2.63 -2.89 10.72
CA ARG A 64 3.02 -3.53 11.99
C ARG A 64 2.21 -4.80 12.18
N ASP A 65 0.90 -4.69 11.97
CA ASP A 65 -0.04 -5.80 12.12
C ASP A 65 -0.35 -6.52 10.80
N TYR A 66 0.04 -5.94 9.67
CA TYR A 66 -0.27 -6.41 8.31
C TYR A 66 -1.78 -6.48 8.01
N ILE A 67 -2.53 -5.51 8.52
CA ILE A 67 -3.99 -5.43 8.34
C ILE A 67 -4.32 -4.37 7.29
N ILE A 68 -5.22 -4.72 6.37
CA ILE A 68 -5.80 -3.79 5.40
C ILE A 68 -7.22 -3.47 5.86
N THR A 69 -7.56 -2.19 5.94
CA THR A 69 -8.89 -1.68 6.35
C THR A 69 -9.45 -0.73 5.29
N GLY A 70 -10.72 -0.90 4.93
CA GLY A 70 -11.41 -0.13 3.91
C GLY A 70 -12.87 -0.53 3.81
#